data_AF-A0A3G2S6A4-F1
#
_entry.id   AF-A0A3G2S6A4-F1
#
_cell.length_a   1.000
_cell.length_b   1.000
_cell.length_c   1.000
_cell.angle_alpha   90.00
_cell.angle_beta   90.00
_cell.angle_gamma   90.00
#
_symmetry.space_group_name_H-M   'P 1'
#
loop_
_entity.id
_entity.type
_entity.pdbx_description
1 polymer ?
#
loop_
_entity_poly.entity_id
_entity_poly.type
_entity_poly.pdbx_seq_one_letter_code
_entity_poly.pdbx_strand_id
1 'polypeptide(L)'
;MFVQTLRTASWRRLLHTSRIALGDVPARPPSGPNPLDEPTLANVKQKWKQARLAKDSELATLLGGILTDLQYAQKTKMQPNQKPPSIIKMIQKGIKKRTDAAKVFRQAKPAPRVDLAEKEEHEVRILQDLLPK
;
A
#
# COMPACT_ATOMS: atom_id res chain seq x y z
N MET A 1 -70.70 31.20 -3.82
CA MET A 1 -69.73 31.70 -2.82
C MET A 1 -68.49 30.82 -2.86
N PHE A 2 -67.35 31.46 -3.07
CA PHE A 2 -65.99 30.91 -3.20
C PHE A 2 -65.48 30.34 -1.88
N VAL A 3 -64.63 29.28 -1.94
CA VAL A 3 -63.28 29.10 -1.33
C VAL A 3 -62.74 27.75 -1.87
N GLN A 4 -61.93 27.65 -2.94
CA GLN A 4 -60.46 27.76 -3.02
C GLN A 4 -59.65 26.89 -2.03
N THR A 5 -58.94 25.85 -2.48
CA THR A 5 -57.47 25.73 -2.34
C THR A 5 -56.92 24.38 -2.81
N LEU A 6 -55.85 24.50 -3.60
CA LEU A 6 -54.93 23.47 -4.09
C LEU A 6 -54.10 22.88 -2.94
N ARG A 7 -53.64 21.62 -3.08
CA ARG A 7 -52.35 21.14 -2.53
C ARG A 7 -52.02 19.75 -3.08
N THR A 8 -51.26 19.69 -4.18
CA THR A 8 -49.81 19.37 -4.23
C THR A 8 -49.47 17.92 -3.92
N ALA A 9 -48.96 17.24 -4.95
CA ALA A 9 -48.25 15.98 -4.87
C ALA A 9 -47.10 16.03 -3.85
N SER A 10 -46.97 14.98 -3.06
CA SER A 10 -45.77 14.72 -2.27
C SER A 10 -45.39 13.26 -2.45
N TRP A 11 -44.61 12.99 -3.49
CA TRP A 11 -43.83 11.76 -3.58
C TRP A 11 -42.75 11.82 -2.50
N ARG A 12 -43.04 11.25 -1.33
CA ARG A 12 -42.02 10.97 -0.33
C ARG A 12 -41.10 9.88 -0.89
N ARG A 13 -40.02 10.32 -1.52
CA ARG A 13 -38.83 9.51 -1.77
C ARG A 13 -38.31 9.07 -0.40
N LEU A 14 -38.62 7.83 -0.02
CA LEU A 14 -38.00 7.15 1.11
C LEU A 14 -36.52 6.95 0.76
N LEU A 15 -35.67 7.88 1.18
CA LEU A 15 -34.24 7.65 1.28
C LEU A 15 -34.04 6.59 2.37
N HIS A 16 -34.01 5.32 1.95
CA HIS A 16 -33.40 4.27 2.74
C HIS A 16 -31.90 4.58 2.79
N THR A 17 -31.51 5.34 3.81
CA THR A 17 -30.13 5.35 4.28
C THR A 17 -29.90 4.03 4.99
N SER A 18 -29.60 2.99 4.20
CA SER A 18 -29.03 1.77 4.72
C SER A 18 -27.67 2.13 5.30
N ARG A 19 -27.65 2.49 6.57
CA ARG A 19 -26.45 2.53 7.40
C ARG A 19 -25.96 1.09 7.48
N ILE A 20 -25.09 0.69 6.56
CA ILE A 20 -24.30 -0.51 6.72
C ILE A 20 -23.44 -0.24 7.95
N ALA A 21 -23.90 -0.73 9.09
CA ALA A 21 -23.04 -0.99 10.22
C ALA A 21 -22.00 -2.00 9.72
N LEU A 22 -20.84 -1.49 9.31
CA LEU A 22 -19.61 -2.27 9.27
C LEU A 22 -19.39 -2.71 10.70
N GLY A 23 -19.91 -3.90 11.00
CA GLY A 23 -19.63 -4.62 12.22
C GLY A 23 -18.13 -4.60 12.42
N ASP A 24 -17.76 -4.29 13.66
CA ASP A 24 -16.44 -4.46 14.23
C ASP A 24 -15.81 -5.72 13.63
N VAL A 25 -14.96 -5.54 12.61
CA VAL A 25 -14.16 -6.65 12.10
C VAL A 25 -13.17 -6.86 13.23
N PRO A 26 -13.26 -7.96 14.00
CA PRO A 26 -12.27 -8.20 15.04
C PRO A 26 -10.93 -8.14 14.32
N ALA A 27 -10.06 -7.23 14.76
CA ALA A 27 -8.70 -7.13 14.27
C ALA A 27 -8.07 -8.50 14.54
N ARG A 28 -8.13 -9.38 13.53
CA ARG A 28 -7.59 -10.72 13.61
C ARG A 28 -6.14 -10.53 14.05
N PRO A 29 -5.70 -11.12 15.17
CA PRO A 29 -4.29 -11.07 15.53
C PRO A 29 -3.53 -11.60 14.32
N PRO A 30 -2.57 -10.85 13.75
CA PRO A 30 -1.87 -11.28 12.55
C PRO A 30 -1.24 -12.63 12.87
N SER A 31 -1.69 -13.68 12.19
CA SER A 31 -1.15 -15.03 12.29
C SER A 31 0.31 -14.93 11.85
N GLY A 32 1.23 -14.88 12.83
CA GLY A 32 2.53 -14.23 12.65
C GLY A 32 3.46 -14.96 11.68
N PRO A 33 3.86 -14.37 10.55
CA PRO A 33 5.17 -14.61 9.97
C PRO A 33 6.20 -13.79 10.76
N ASN A 34 7.39 -14.36 11.02
CA ASN A 34 8.60 -13.73 11.56
C ASN A 34 8.41 -12.64 12.66
N PRO A 35 8.91 -12.80 13.89
CA PRO A 35 8.68 -11.82 14.98
C PRO A 35 9.12 -10.38 14.66
N LEU A 36 9.96 -10.21 13.63
CA LEU A 36 10.44 -8.93 13.14
C LEU A 36 9.52 -8.27 12.09
N ASP A 37 8.53 -8.98 11.53
CA ASP A 37 7.65 -8.44 10.49
C ASP A 37 6.72 -7.36 11.03
N GLU A 38 6.14 -7.53 12.22
CA GLU A 38 5.25 -6.52 12.84
C GLU A 38 5.97 -5.19 13.12
N PRO A 39 7.13 -5.14 13.81
CA PRO A 39 7.85 -3.88 14.01
C PRO A 39 8.35 -3.27 12.69
N THR A 40 8.78 -4.10 11.72
CA THR A 40 9.18 -3.63 10.40
C THR A 40 8.00 -3.00 9.66
N LEU A 41 6.82 -3.63 9.68
CA LEU A 41 5.61 -3.11 9.07
C LEU A 41 5.17 -1.80 9.69
N ALA A 42 5.24 -1.68 11.02
CA ALA A 42 4.93 -0.44 11.73
C ALA A 42 5.88 0.69 11.29
N ASN A 43 7.19 0.42 11.23
CA ASN A 43 8.19 1.38 10.77
C ASN A 43 7.94 1.85 9.33
N VAL A 44 7.70 0.91 8.40
CA VAL A 44 7.40 1.21 6.99
C VAL A 44 6.14 2.09 6.88
N LYS A 45 5.07 1.76 7.61
CA LYS A 45 3.83 2.56 7.63
C LYS A 45 4.08 3.97 8.17
N GLN A 46 4.88 4.10 9.23
CA GLN A 46 5.22 5.39 9.81
C GLN A 46 6.01 6.25 8.82
N LYS A 47 7.06 5.71 8.21
CA LYS A 47 7.86 6.42 7.20
C LYS A 47 7.04 6.79 5.97
N TRP A 48 6.15 5.91 5.52
CA TRP A 48 5.24 6.22 4.41
C TRP A 48 4.33 7.41 4.72
N LYS A 49 3.77 7.48 5.94
CA LYS A 49 2.99 8.65 6.38
C LYS A 49 3.85 9.91 6.44
N GLN A 50 5.06 9.81 7.00
CA GLN A 50 6.00 10.94 7.06
C GLN A 50 6.37 11.46 5.67
N ALA A 51 6.62 10.57 4.70
CA ALA A 51 6.89 10.93 3.31
C ALA A 51 5.77 11.78 2.71
N ARG A 52 4.51 11.37 2.93
CA ARG A 52 3.33 12.10 2.45
C ARG A 52 3.20 13.46 3.10
N LEU A 53 3.52 13.58 4.39
CA LEU A 53 3.52 14.85 5.10
C LEU A 53 4.64 15.79 4.62
N ALA A 54 5.83 15.22 4.38
CA ALA A 54 6.98 15.93 3.83
C ALA A 54 6.86 16.26 2.33
N LYS A 55 5.77 15.82 1.67
CA LYS A 55 5.55 15.92 0.21
C LYS A 55 6.66 15.25 -0.62
N ASP A 56 7.32 14.26 -0.03
CA ASP A 56 8.25 13.39 -0.73
C ASP A 56 7.44 12.34 -1.51
N SER A 57 7.12 12.68 -2.77
CA SER A 57 6.32 11.84 -3.66
C SER A 57 7.04 10.57 -4.05
N GLU A 58 8.37 10.59 -4.14
CA GLU A 58 9.18 9.44 -4.53
C GLU A 58 9.15 8.38 -3.43
N LEU A 59 9.47 8.78 -2.19
CA LEU A 59 9.47 7.87 -1.04
C LEU A 59 8.05 7.40 -0.71
N ALA A 60 7.03 8.27 -0.84
CA ALA A 60 5.64 7.88 -0.65
C ALA A 60 5.17 6.84 -1.67
N THR A 61 5.62 6.93 -2.93
CA THR A 61 5.28 5.97 -3.98
C THR A 61 6.01 4.65 -3.77
N LEU A 62 7.31 4.71 -3.45
CA LEU A 62 8.16 3.56 -3.15
C LEU A 62 7.57 2.69 -2.03
N LEU A 63 7.33 3.30 -0.86
CA LEU A 63 6.82 2.57 0.31
C LEU A 63 5.35 2.18 0.12
N GLY A 64 4.55 3.04 -0.54
CA GLY A 64 3.17 2.74 -0.88
C GLY A 64 3.05 1.48 -1.72
N GLY A 65 3.89 1.33 -2.75
CA GLY A 65 3.95 0.15 -3.60
C GLY A 65 4.25 -1.15 -2.84
N ILE A 66 5.18 -1.11 -1.89
CA ILE A 66 5.51 -2.27 -1.04
C ILE A 66 4.33 -2.64 -0.13
N LEU A 67 3.66 -1.66 0.47
CA LEU A 67 2.49 -1.88 1.31
C LEU A 67 1.32 -2.46 0.51
N THR A 68 1.10 -2.00 -0.72
CA THR A 68 0.08 -2.58 -1.60
C THR A 68 0.44 -3.99 -2.02
N ASP A 69 1.71 -4.26 -2.37
CA ASP A 69 2.18 -5.61 -2.72
C ASP A 69 1.95 -6.60 -1.56
N LEU A 70 2.21 -6.17 -0.31
CA LEU A 70 1.91 -6.96 0.88
C LEU A 70 0.41 -7.22 1.01
N GLN A 71 -0.43 -6.20 0.84
CA GLN A 71 -1.88 -6.32 0.93
C GLN A 71 -2.44 -7.27 -0.15
N TYR A 72 -1.94 -7.19 -1.38
CA TYR A 72 -2.31 -8.13 -2.45
C TYR A 72 -1.86 -9.55 -2.10
N ALA A 73 -0.63 -9.72 -1.63
CA ALA A 73 -0.12 -11.03 -1.23
C ALA A 73 -0.95 -11.64 -0.08
N GLN A 74 -1.46 -10.83 0.85
CA GLN A 74 -2.35 -11.28 1.93
C GLN A 74 -3.69 -11.77 1.38
N LYS A 75 -4.25 -11.08 0.38
CA LYS A 75 -5.51 -11.48 -0.26
C LYS A 75 -5.36 -12.74 -1.12
N THR A 76 -4.26 -12.87 -1.85
CA THR A 76 -4.04 -14.00 -2.80
C THR A 76 -3.61 -15.29 -2.10
N LYS A 77 -2.92 -15.22 -0.95
CA LYS A 77 -2.36 -16.40 -0.26
C LYS A 77 -3.25 -17.00 0.83
N MET A 78 -4.54 -16.72 0.81
CA MET A 78 -5.55 -17.36 1.69
C MET A 78 -5.83 -18.84 1.29
N GLN A 79 -4.86 -19.54 0.69
CA GLN A 79 -4.95 -20.99 0.50
C GLN A 79 -4.47 -21.67 1.80
N PRO A 80 -5.14 -22.74 2.25
CA PRO A 80 -4.98 -23.31 3.59
C PRO A 80 -3.57 -23.85 3.92
N ASN A 81 -2.66 -23.93 2.95
CA ASN A 81 -1.33 -24.50 3.13
C ASN A 81 -0.16 -23.56 2.77
N GLN A 82 -0.41 -22.25 2.60
CA GLN A 82 0.64 -21.29 2.26
C GLN A 82 1.10 -20.45 3.45
N LYS A 83 2.42 -20.28 3.57
CA LYS A 83 3.03 -19.39 4.58
C LYS A 83 2.52 -17.96 4.40
N PRO A 84 2.20 -17.26 5.50
CA PRO A 84 1.74 -15.89 5.42
C PRO A 84 2.79 -14.99 4.75
N PRO A 85 2.36 -14.01 3.94
CA PRO A 85 3.28 -13.08 3.30
C PRO A 85 3.97 -12.20 4.35
N SER A 86 5.29 -12.04 4.20
CA SER A 86 6.15 -11.29 5.11
C SER A 86 6.55 -9.96 4.47
N ILE A 87 6.51 -8.86 5.24
CA ILE A 87 6.93 -7.53 4.78
C ILE A 87 8.42 -7.54 4.44
N ILE A 88 9.24 -8.22 5.24
CA ILE A 88 10.68 -8.37 5.00
C ILE A 88 10.91 -8.99 3.62
N LYS A 89 10.15 -10.03 3.26
CA LYS A 89 10.24 -10.64 1.92
C LYS A 89 9.81 -9.70 0.81
N MET A 90 8.82 -8.83 1.04
CA MET A 90 8.40 -7.85 0.04
C MET A 90 9.48 -6.78 -0.16
N ILE A 91 10.10 -6.29 0.93
CA ILE A 91 11.23 -5.36 0.87
C ILE A 91 12.42 -5.99 0.14
N GLN A 92 12.80 -7.22 0.49
CA GLN A 92 13.87 -7.97 -0.20
C GLN A 92 13.59 -8.16 -1.70
N LYS A 93 12.33 -8.47 -2.06
CA LYS A 93 11.90 -8.56 -3.45
C LYS A 93 12.03 -7.20 -4.16
N GLY A 94 11.65 -6.12 -3.49
CA GLY A 94 11.81 -4.75 -3.96
C GLY A 94 13.28 -4.39 -4.22
N ILE A 95 14.18 -4.71 -3.29
CA ILE A 95 15.63 -4.52 -3.43
C ILE A 95 16.16 -5.25 -4.66
N LYS A 96 15.83 -6.54 -4.82
CA LYS A 96 16.28 -7.34 -5.97
C LYS A 96 15.83 -6.72 -7.30
N LYS A 97 14.54 -6.41 -7.44
CA LYS A 97 13.98 -5.80 -8.65
C LYS A 97 14.72 -4.52 -9.06
N ARG A 98 15.00 -3.64 -8.11
CA ARG A 98 15.66 -2.36 -8.34
C ARG A 98 17.15 -2.51 -8.63
N THR A 99 17.81 -3.45 -7.94
CA THR A 99 19.20 -3.80 -8.22
C THR A 99 19.35 -4.33 -9.65
N ASP A 100 18.41 -5.16 -10.10
CA ASP A 100 18.40 -5.69 -11.47
C ASP A 100 18.07 -4.58 -12.48
N ALA A 101 17.13 -3.69 -12.17
CA ALA A 101 16.81 -2.52 -13.00
C ALA A 101 18.02 -1.58 -13.16
N ALA A 102 18.74 -1.28 -12.08
CA ALA A 102 19.95 -0.46 -12.10
C ALA A 102 21.02 -1.05 -13.04
N LYS A 103 21.22 -2.38 -12.99
CA LYS A 103 22.13 -3.08 -13.91
C LYS A 103 21.69 -2.92 -15.37
N VAL A 104 20.39 -3.10 -15.64
CA VAL A 104 19.84 -2.93 -17.00
C VAL A 104 20.04 -1.50 -17.49
N PHE A 105 19.82 -0.49 -16.66
CA PHE A 105 20.03 0.92 -17.05
C PHE A 105 21.51 1.25 -17.32
N ARG A 106 22.44 0.68 -16.54
CA ARG A 106 23.89 0.82 -16.80
C ARG A 106 24.32 0.10 -18.09
N GLN A 107 23.66 -1.00 -18.45
CA GLN A 107 23.95 -1.79 -19.64
C GLN A 107 23.13 -1.36 -20.88
N ALA A 108 22.25 -0.37 -20.74
CA ALA A 108 21.38 0.09 -21.81
C ALA A 108 22.19 0.63 -23.00
N LYS A 109 21.75 0.31 -24.21
CA LYS A 109 22.30 0.79 -25.48
C LYS A 109 21.27 1.69 -26.18
N PRO A 110 21.69 2.74 -26.92
CA PRO A 110 23.06 3.06 -27.35
C PRO A 110 23.95 3.73 -26.29
N ALA A 111 23.36 4.33 -25.24
CA ALA A 111 24.11 4.94 -24.14
C ALA A 111 23.55 4.50 -22.78
N PRO A 112 24.41 4.27 -21.76
CA PRO A 112 23.99 3.97 -20.40
C PRO A 112 23.10 5.07 -19.82
N ARG A 113 22.00 4.69 -19.17
CA ARG A 113 21.11 5.62 -18.46
C ARG A 113 21.52 5.70 -16.99
N VAL A 114 22.64 6.36 -16.72
CA VAL A 114 23.24 6.41 -15.37
C VAL A 114 22.30 7.07 -14.36
N ASP A 115 21.60 8.14 -14.75
CA ASP A 115 20.67 8.85 -13.85
C ASP A 115 19.56 7.92 -13.30
N LEU A 116 19.03 7.05 -14.16
CA LEU A 116 18.01 6.07 -13.76
C LEU A 116 18.62 4.96 -12.88
N ALA A 117 19.85 4.52 -13.19
CA ALA A 117 20.53 3.55 -12.36
C ALA A 117 20.80 4.08 -10.95
N GLU A 118 21.25 5.34 -10.83
CA GLU A 118 21.49 6.00 -9.55
C GLU A 118 20.19 6.18 -8.75
N LYS A 119 19.08 6.48 -9.42
CA LYS A 119 17.76 6.55 -8.79
C LYS A 119 17.36 5.19 -8.19
N GLU A 120 17.49 4.12 -8.96
CA GLU A 120 17.17 2.76 -8.49
C GLU A 120 18.09 2.34 -7.32
N GLU A 121 19.38 2.66 -7.40
CA GLU A 121 20.36 2.40 -6.33
C GLU A 121 20.05 3.20 -5.06
N HIS A 122 19.59 4.45 -5.19
CA HIS A 122 19.12 5.25 -4.06
C HIS A 122 17.90 4.63 -3.39
N GLU A 123 16.91 4.19 -4.17
CA GLU A 123 15.74 3.47 -3.65
C GLU A 123 16.15 2.17 -2.94
N VAL A 124 17.15 1.43 -3.46
CA VAL A 124 17.71 0.24 -2.80
C VAL A 124 18.26 0.56 -1.42
N ARG A 125 19.04 1.64 -1.28
CA ARG A 125 19.60 2.07 0.02
C ARG A 125 18.49 2.36 1.03
N ILE A 126 17.47 3.11 0.61
CA ILE A 126 16.29 3.38 1.47
C ILE A 126 15.64 2.08 1.93
N LEU A 127 15.45 1.11 1.03
CA LEU A 127 14.82 -0.16 1.39
C LEU A 127 15.70 -1.03 2.31
N GLN A 128 17.01 -0.97 2.16
CA GLN A 128 17.96 -1.69 3.02
C GLN A 128 17.91 -1.18 4.47
N ASP A 129 17.77 0.14 4.67
CA ASP A 129 17.65 0.74 6.00
C ASP A 129 16.38 0.34 6.77
N LEU A 130 15.38 -0.21 6.06
CA LEU A 130 14.12 -0.68 6.66
C LEU A 130 14.20 -2.13 7.12
N LEU A 131 15.22 -2.87 6.70
CA LEU A 131 15.39 -4.26 7.12
C LEU A 131 15.93 -4.30 8.57
N PRO A 132 15.42 -5.23 9.40
CA PRO A 132 16.02 -5.47 10.70
C PRO A 132 17.47 -5.96 10.51
N LYS A 133 18.41 -5.38 11.26
CA LYS A 133 19.82 -5.78 11.30
C LYS A 133 20.02 -6.95 12.26
#